data_AF-A0A1D2TJL0-F1
#
_entry.id   AF-A0A1D2TJL0-F1
#
_cell.length_a   1.000
_cell.length_b   1.000
_cell.length_c   1.000
_cell.angle_alpha   90.00
_cell.angle_beta   90.00
_cell.angle_gamma   90.00
#
_symmetry.space_group_name_H-M   'P 1'
#
loop_
_entity.id
_entity.type
_entity.pdbx_description
1 polymer ?
#
loop_
_entity_poly.entity_id
_entity_poly.type
_entity_poly.pdbx_seq_one_letter_code
_entity_poly.pdbx_strand_id
1 'polypeptide(L)'
;MGTAEFLNNKIIISSHIITYGNASDEMITERIRNEIEIMWNEPNGTVLFNANRYLVSFKITAEHKPGIEPDEIMGNDNPRNNYFRIEEKAHGNISFVDGLGCNTGYFQLDNLYEGSTTAAHEYGHTLGLDHPTNLDLRGRGRPCIMYPRGTLVDAEFQYNPAAAFGELGYTMHPMHRRVLQSDIELLKIHRLEFNNNVTVIGNFSSFWHADHRDL
;
A
#
# COMPACT_ATOMS: atom_id res chain seq x y z
N MET A 1 -7.36 1.53 -2.90
CA MET A 1 -8.78 1.33 -3.15
C MET A 1 -8.97 0.14 -4.08
N GLY A 2 -10.11 -0.53 -4.00
CA GLY A 2 -10.44 -1.63 -4.89
C GLY A 2 -11.88 -2.10 -4.72
N THR A 3 -12.16 -3.28 -5.27
CA THR A 3 -13.39 -4.02 -5.00
C THR A 3 -13.06 -5.30 -4.27
N ALA A 4 -13.82 -5.66 -3.26
CA ALA A 4 -13.82 -7.00 -2.67
C ALA A 4 -15.00 -7.81 -3.22
N GLU A 5 -14.75 -9.02 -3.69
CA GLU A 5 -15.75 -9.90 -4.28
C GLU A 5 -15.70 -11.29 -3.66
N PHE A 6 -16.85 -11.86 -3.31
CA PHE A 6 -16.95 -13.27 -2.96
C PHE A 6 -16.90 -14.12 -4.23
N LEU A 7 -15.89 -14.99 -4.32
CA LEU A 7 -15.78 -16.00 -5.37
C LEU A 7 -15.45 -17.35 -4.74
N ASN A 8 -16.41 -18.27 -4.77
CA ASN A 8 -16.32 -19.57 -4.09
C ASN A 8 -15.99 -19.41 -2.60
N ASN A 9 -14.93 -20.04 -2.10
CA ASN A 9 -14.45 -19.94 -0.71
C ASN A 9 -13.38 -18.85 -0.52
N LYS A 10 -13.36 -17.85 -1.40
CA LYS A 10 -12.40 -16.73 -1.33
C LYS A 10 -13.10 -15.38 -1.36
N ILE A 11 -12.45 -14.40 -0.77
CA ILE A 11 -12.71 -12.98 -1.01
C ILE A 11 -11.56 -12.46 -1.85
N ILE A 12 -11.85 -11.98 -3.06
CA ILE A 12 -10.86 -11.43 -3.98
C ILE A 12 -10.90 -9.92 -3.88
N ILE A 13 -9.79 -9.31 -3.45
CA ILE A 13 -9.60 -7.85 -3.49
C ILE A 13 -8.88 -7.52 -4.79
N SER A 14 -9.56 -6.80 -5.69
CA SER A 14 -9.03 -6.41 -6.99
C SER A 14 -8.74 -4.92 -7.05
N SER A 15 -7.54 -4.58 -7.51
CA SER A 15 -7.10 -3.20 -7.76
C SER A 15 -6.29 -3.11 -9.07
N HIS A 16 -6.29 -1.91 -9.63
CA HIS A 16 -5.53 -1.54 -10.82
C HIS A 16 -4.67 -0.32 -10.48
N ILE A 17 -3.36 -0.45 -10.64
CA ILE A 17 -2.37 0.59 -10.32
C ILE A 17 -1.96 1.29 -11.61
N ILE A 18 -2.23 2.58 -11.70
CA ILE A 18 -1.88 3.41 -12.84
C ILE A 18 -0.76 4.35 -12.40
N THR A 19 0.38 4.28 -13.07
CA THR A 19 1.53 5.12 -12.77
C THR A 19 1.77 6.13 -13.88
N TYR A 20 2.26 7.29 -13.49
CA TYR A 20 2.64 8.37 -14.39
C TYR A 20 3.69 9.26 -13.73
N GLY A 21 4.16 10.30 -14.42
CA GLY A 21 5.21 11.21 -13.92
C GLY A 21 6.53 11.03 -14.66
N ASN A 22 7.52 11.86 -14.35
CA ASN A 22 8.76 11.88 -15.13
C ASN A 22 9.70 10.71 -14.81
N ALA A 23 9.54 10.11 -13.62
CA ALA A 23 10.35 8.99 -13.16
C ALA A 23 9.60 7.65 -13.22
N SER A 24 8.41 7.60 -13.83
CA SER A 24 7.69 6.34 -14.06
C SER A 24 8.18 5.67 -15.33
N ASP A 25 8.29 4.34 -15.28
CA ASP A 25 8.45 3.50 -16.46
C ASP A 25 7.70 2.17 -16.26
N GLU A 26 7.65 1.33 -17.30
CA GLU A 26 6.99 0.02 -17.26
C GLU A 26 7.61 -0.92 -16.22
N MET A 27 8.94 -0.86 -16.04
CA MET A 27 9.66 -1.73 -15.12
C MET A 27 9.32 -1.39 -13.65
N ILE A 28 9.32 -0.12 -13.29
CA ILE A 28 8.96 0.37 -11.96
C ILE A 28 7.50 0.07 -11.68
N THR A 29 6.63 0.26 -12.68
CA THR A 29 5.20 -0.04 -12.57
C THR A 29 4.94 -1.51 -12.30
N GLU A 30 5.60 -2.40 -13.03
CA GLU A 30 5.49 -3.83 -12.80
C GLU A 30 6.12 -4.23 -11.46
N ARG A 31 7.18 -3.56 -11.01
CA ARG A 31 7.75 -3.77 -9.67
C ARG A 31 6.76 -3.41 -8.58
N ILE A 32 6.11 -2.24 -8.66
CA ILE A 32 5.06 -1.81 -7.72
C ILE A 32 3.94 -2.85 -7.66
N ARG A 33 3.45 -3.28 -8.83
CA ARG A 33 2.40 -4.31 -8.95
C ARG A 33 2.80 -5.62 -8.25
N ASN A 34 4.00 -6.11 -8.55
CA ASN A 34 4.56 -7.33 -7.95
C ASN A 34 4.70 -7.22 -6.44
N GLU A 35 5.28 -6.11 -5.95
CA GLU A 35 5.48 -5.88 -4.52
C GLU A 35 4.15 -5.94 -3.78
N ILE A 36 3.14 -5.20 -4.26
CA ILE A 36 1.81 -5.18 -3.64
C ILE A 36 1.20 -6.59 -3.66
N GLU A 37 1.13 -7.23 -4.83
CA GLU A 37 0.43 -8.51 -4.96
C GLU A 37 1.10 -9.63 -4.15
N ILE A 38 2.44 -9.73 -4.19
CA ILE A 38 3.19 -10.74 -3.46
C ILE A 38 3.02 -10.53 -1.96
N MET A 39 3.28 -9.31 -1.47
CA MET A 39 3.27 -9.04 -0.04
C MET A 39 1.89 -9.25 0.58
N TRP A 40 0.83 -8.78 -0.08
CA TRP A 40 -0.53 -8.90 0.44
C TRP A 40 -1.12 -10.31 0.35
N ASN A 41 -0.59 -11.18 -0.53
CA ASN A 41 -0.94 -12.61 -0.55
C ASN A 41 -0.01 -13.49 0.32
N GLU A 42 1.20 -13.05 0.66
CA GLU A 42 2.18 -13.79 1.47
C GLU A 42 1.60 -14.40 2.76
N PRO A 43 0.79 -13.68 3.58
CA PRO A 43 0.29 -14.25 4.85
C PRO A 43 -0.75 -15.37 4.67
N ASN A 44 -1.25 -15.63 3.46
CA ASN A 44 -2.43 -16.49 3.23
C ASN A 44 -3.59 -16.12 4.16
N GLY A 45 -3.82 -14.81 4.29
CA GLY A 45 -4.72 -14.25 5.28
C GLY A 45 -6.17 -14.69 5.10
N THR A 46 -6.90 -14.78 6.21
CA THR A 46 -8.29 -15.20 6.22
C THR A 46 -9.17 -14.21 6.96
N VAL A 47 -10.45 -14.16 6.60
CA VAL A 47 -11.47 -13.40 7.33
C VAL A 47 -12.62 -14.31 7.71
N LEU A 48 -13.13 -14.13 8.92
CA LEU A 48 -14.38 -14.74 9.36
C LEU A 48 -15.55 -13.85 8.91
N PHE A 49 -16.44 -14.38 8.08
CA PHE A 49 -17.63 -13.70 7.58
C PHE A 49 -18.83 -14.63 7.73
N ASN A 50 -19.86 -14.22 8.47
CA ASN A 50 -21.05 -15.05 8.76
C ASN A 50 -20.71 -16.48 9.21
N ALA A 51 -19.79 -16.60 10.19
CA ALA A 51 -19.27 -17.86 10.73
C ALA A 51 -18.46 -18.74 9.75
N ASN A 52 -18.29 -18.34 8.50
CA ASN A 52 -17.44 -19.02 7.52
C ASN A 52 -16.08 -18.35 7.39
N ARG A 53 -15.02 -19.14 7.25
CA ARG A 53 -13.66 -18.63 7.02
C ARG A 53 -13.40 -18.56 5.52
N TYR A 54 -13.06 -17.38 5.03
CA TYR A 54 -12.68 -17.15 3.65
C TYR A 54 -11.20 -16.81 3.56
N LEU A 55 -10.51 -17.37 2.57
CA LEU A 55 -9.18 -16.91 2.20
C LEU A 55 -9.31 -15.56 1.49
N VAL A 56 -8.55 -14.57 1.92
CA VAL A 56 -8.44 -13.29 1.22
C VAL A 56 -7.30 -13.40 0.21
N SER A 57 -7.56 -13.01 -1.03
CA SER A 57 -6.56 -12.99 -2.09
C SER A 57 -6.59 -11.65 -2.80
N PHE A 58 -5.41 -11.09 -3.06
CA PHE A 58 -5.25 -9.83 -3.75
C PHE A 58 -4.92 -10.10 -5.21
N LYS A 59 -5.60 -9.39 -6.12
CA LYS A 59 -5.36 -9.44 -7.56
C LYS A 59 -5.05 -8.03 -8.03
N ILE A 60 -3.79 -7.79 -8.37
CA ILE A 60 -3.28 -6.47 -8.73
C ILE A 60 -2.84 -6.49 -10.19
N THR A 61 -3.43 -5.57 -10.94
CA THR A 61 -3.01 -5.24 -12.31
C THR A 61 -2.37 -3.86 -12.31
N ALA A 62 -1.56 -3.54 -13.32
CA ALA A 62 -0.98 -2.22 -13.43
C ALA A 62 -0.83 -1.76 -14.89
N GLU A 63 -0.77 -0.45 -15.07
CA GLU A 63 -0.56 0.22 -16.35
C GLU A 63 0.39 1.41 -16.16
N HIS A 64 1.41 1.53 -17.01
CA HIS A 64 2.25 2.72 -17.09
C HIS A 64 1.65 3.67 -18.12
N LYS A 65 1.18 4.84 -17.66
CA LYS A 65 0.43 5.80 -18.47
C LYS A 65 1.05 7.20 -18.42
N PRO A 66 2.21 7.42 -19.07
CA PRO A 66 2.93 8.69 -18.97
C PRO A 66 2.18 9.89 -19.60
N GLY A 67 1.28 9.63 -20.54
CA GLY A 67 0.43 10.64 -21.18
C GLY A 67 -0.98 10.73 -20.58
N ILE A 68 -1.16 10.37 -19.31
CA ILE A 68 -2.45 10.52 -18.64
C ILE A 68 -2.78 12.01 -18.47
N GLU A 69 -4.01 12.38 -18.79
CA GLU A 69 -4.51 13.75 -18.62
C GLU A 69 -5.21 13.90 -17.25
N PRO A 70 -5.17 15.10 -16.63
CA PRO A 70 -5.80 15.34 -15.33
C PRO A 70 -7.28 14.94 -15.26
N ASP A 71 -8.02 15.18 -16.35
CA ASP A 71 -9.46 14.86 -16.44
C ASP A 71 -9.75 13.37 -16.29
N GLU A 72 -8.81 12.50 -16.68
CA GLU A 72 -8.97 11.05 -16.50
C GLU A 72 -8.89 10.64 -15.03
N ILE A 73 -8.04 11.30 -14.25
CA ILE A 73 -7.91 11.04 -12.81
C ILE A 73 -9.10 11.63 -12.07
N MET A 74 -9.42 12.90 -12.33
CA MET A 74 -10.50 13.62 -11.67
C MET A 74 -11.88 13.03 -11.99
N GLY A 75 -12.06 12.52 -13.21
CA GLY A 75 -13.28 11.86 -13.66
C GLY A 75 -13.39 10.38 -13.31
N ASN A 76 -12.44 9.80 -12.57
CA ASN A 76 -12.46 8.36 -12.28
C ASN A 76 -13.69 7.95 -11.45
N ASP A 77 -14.47 7.03 -12.00
CA ASP A 77 -15.60 6.38 -11.36
C ASP A 77 -15.35 4.88 -11.10
N ASN A 78 -14.19 4.36 -11.53
CA ASN A 78 -13.82 2.97 -11.31
C ASN A 78 -13.09 2.82 -9.97
N PRO A 79 -13.68 2.12 -8.98
CA PRO A 79 -13.10 1.96 -7.65
C PRO A 79 -11.81 1.12 -7.64
N ARG A 80 -11.49 0.44 -8.75
CA ARG A 80 -10.25 -0.33 -8.88
C ARG A 80 -9.06 0.55 -9.25
N ASN A 81 -9.27 1.70 -9.88
CA ASN A 81 -8.18 2.53 -10.39
C ASN A 81 -7.53 3.33 -9.25
N ASN A 82 -6.22 3.16 -9.10
CA ASN A 82 -5.39 3.91 -8.16
C ASN A 82 -4.26 4.59 -8.93
N TYR A 83 -4.11 5.90 -8.79
CA TYR A 83 -3.20 6.71 -9.59
C TYR A 83 -2.03 7.20 -8.74
N PHE A 84 -0.82 6.93 -9.21
CA PHE A 84 0.38 7.33 -8.50
C PHE A 84 1.34 8.06 -9.43
N ARG A 85 1.64 9.31 -9.08
CA ARG A 85 2.74 10.03 -9.72
C ARG A 85 4.06 9.53 -9.17
N ILE A 86 5.06 9.32 -10.02
CA ILE A 86 6.41 8.93 -9.64
C ILE A 86 7.39 10.01 -10.09
N GLU A 87 8.14 10.55 -9.12
CA GLU A 87 9.24 11.46 -9.38
C GLU A 87 10.51 11.05 -8.63
N GLU A 88 11.65 11.61 -9.04
CA GLU A 88 12.91 11.45 -8.31
C GLU A 88 12.82 11.95 -6.86
N LYS A 89 12.01 12.99 -6.63
CA LYS A 89 11.78 13.59 -5.30
C LYS A 89 10.32 13.90 -5.08
N ALA A 90 9.82 13.57 -3.89
CA ALA A 90 8.56 14.06 -3.37
C ALA A 90 8.81 15.17 -2.34
N HIS A 91 7.91 16.16 -2.22
CA HIS A 91 7.96 17.12 -1.10
C HIS A 91 7.90 16.35 0.22
N GLY A 92 8.81 16.66 1.15
CA GLY A 92 8.99 15.89 2.39
C GLY A 92 9.84 14.62 2.26
N ASN A 93 10.33 14.29 1.06
CA ASN A 93 11.18 13.12 0.73
C ASN A 93 10.57 11.74 1.07
N ILE A 94 9.24 11.62 1.06
CA ILE A 94 8.55 10.39 1.44
C ILE A 94 7.40 10.14 0.46
N SER A 95 7.19 8.88 0.08
CA SER A 95 6.02 8.46 -0.70
C SER A 95 4.75 8.53 0.15
N PHE A 96 3.60 8.85 -0.45
CA PHE A 96 2.35 8.99 0.29
C PHE A 96 1.12 8.69 -0.56
N VAL A 97 0.00 8.47 0.12
CA VAL A 97 -1.36 8.59 -0.45
C VAL A 97 -2.04 9.85 0.09
N ASP A 98 -3.01 10.39 -0.64
CA ASP A 98 -3.68 11.66 -0.27
C ASP A 98 -4.52 11.59 1.02
N GLY A 99 -4.75 10.37 1.52
CA GLY A 99 -5.46 10.11 2.76
C GLY A 99 -5.82 8.63 2.91
N LEU A 100 -6.40 8.27 4.05
CA LEU A 100 -6.85 6.91 4.29
C LEU A 100 -7.99 6.55 3.35
N GLY A 101 -7.83 5.43 2.65
CA GLY A 101 -8.76 4.91 1.68
C GLY A 101 -8.62 5.54 0.30
N CYS A 102 -7.86 6.62 0.14
CA CYS A 102 -7.73 7.36 -1.12
C CYS A 102 -7.11 6.51 -2.23
N ASN A 103 -7.44 6.87 -3.47
CA ASN A 103 -6.99 6.17 -4.68
C ASN A 103 -5.96 6.99 -5.47
N THR A 104 -5.44 8.07 -4.90
CA THR A 104 -4.39 8.89 -5.52
C THR A 104 -3.24 9.13 -4.54
N GLY A 105 -2.04 9.32 -5.07
CA GLY A 105 -0.84 9.53 -4.26
C GLY A 105 0.40 9.78 -5.10
N TYR A 106 1.54 9.74 -4.41
CA TYR A 106 2.83 10.13 -4.94
C TYR A 106 3.92 9.18 -4.44
N PHE A 107 4.74 8.66 -5.34
CA PHE A 107 5.92 7.88 -5.00
C PHE A 107 7.20 8.66 -5.29
N GLN A 108 8.16 8.49 -4.38
CA GLN A 108 9.55 8.86 -4.63
C GLN A 108 10.32 7.65 -5.16
N LEU A 109 11.00 7.82 -6.29
CA LEU A 109 11.71 6.75 -7.00
C LEU A 109 12.68 5.97 -6.11
N ASP A 110 13.46 6.66 -5.27
CA ASP A 110 14.43 6.05 -4.35
C ASP A 110 13.79 5.11 -3.31
N ASN A 111 12.47 5.12 -3.17
CA ASN A 111 11.75 4.20 -2.29
C ASN A 111 11.21 2.96 -3.01
N LEU A 112 11.34 2.89 -4.34
CA LEU A 112 10.78 1.84 -5.21
C LEU A 112 11.86 0.86 -5.73
N TYR A 113 12.83 0.52 -4.88
CA TYR A 113 13.86 -0.48 -5.19
C TYR A 113 13.38 -1.91 -4.93
N GLU A 114 14.06 -2.89 -5.51
CA GLU A 114 13.75 -4.31 -5.31
C GLU A 114 13.93 -4.72 -3.84
N GLY A 115 12.91 -5.36 -3.26
CA GLY A 115 12.87 -5.70 -1.83
C GLY A 115 12.41 -4.56 -0.91
N SER A 116 12.05 -3.40 -1.47
CA SER A 116 11.25 -2.40 -0.75
C SER A 116 9.88 -2.97 -0.37
N THR A 117 9.23 -2.27 0.55
CA THR A 117 7.86 -2.54 1.00
C THR A 117 7.00 -1.28 0.95
N THR A 118 7.48 -0.27 0.22
CA THR A 118 6.86 1.06 0.18
C THR A 118 5.55 1.02 -0.59
N ALA A 119 5.51 0.42 -1.77
CA ALA A 119 4.28 0.30 -2.54
C ALA A 119 3.22 -0.52 -1.80
N ALA A 120 3.62 -1.62 -1.15
CA ALA A 120 2.70 -2.43 -0.35
C ALA A 120 2.17 -1.69 0.89
N HIS A 121 2.98 -0.82 1.51
CA HIS A 121 2.57 0.03 2.62
C HIS A 121 1.58 1.11 2.19
N GLU A 122 1.90 1.87 1.13
CA GLU A 122 1.00 2.88 0.59
C GLU A 122 -0.31 2.24 0.13
N TYR A 123 -0.25 1.05 -0.50
CA TYR A 123 -1.46 0.30 -0.84
C TYR A 123 -2.32 -0.01 0.38
N GLY A 124 -1.74 -0.34 1.53
CA GLY A 124 -2.48 -0.48 2.79
C GLY A 124 -3.25 0.78 3.17
N HIS A 125 -2.64 1.96 3.03
CA HIS A 125 -3.36 3.22 3.21
C HIS A 125 -4.48 3.40 2.19
N THR A 126 -4.27 3.01 0.92
CA THR A 126 -5.36 3.06 -0.08
C THR A 126 -6.54 2.15 0.26
N LEU A 127 -6.34 1.12 1.10
CA LEU A 127 -7.40 0.25 1.61
C LEU A 127 -8.03 0.77 2.91
N GLY A 128 -7.54 1.89 3.44
CA GLY A 128 -8.05 2.54 4.64
C GLY A 128 -7.31 2.16 5.93
N LEU A 129 -6.14 1.52 5.85
CA LEU A 129 -5.36 1.21 7.04
C LEU A 129 -4.52 2.40 7.48
N ASP A 130 -4.54 2.70 8.77
CA ASP A 130 -3.72 3.75 9.39
C ASP A 130 -2.43 3.17 9.99
N HIS A 131 -1.48 4.03 10.31
CA HIS A 131 -0.30 3.63 11.08
C HIS A 131 -0.72 3.20 12.50
N PRO A 132 -0.04 2.20 13.09
CA PRO A 132 -0.14 1.92 14.51
C PRO A 132 0.26 3.15 15.34
N THR A 133 -0.46 3.42 16.43
CA THR A 133 -0.16 4.55 17.32
C THR A 133 1.04 4.31 18.22
N ASN A 134 1.32 3.05 18.55
CA ASN A 134 2.50 2.67 19.32
C ASN A 134 3.65 2.32 18.38
N LEU A 135 4.64 3.20 18.29
CA LEU A 135 5.80 3.04 17.40
C LEU A 135 7.03 2.39 18.06
N ASP A 136 6.85 1.74 19.22
CA ASP A 136 7.87 0.92 19.87
C ASP A 136 7.48 -0.56 19.83
N LEU A 137 8.14 -1.29 18.94
CA LEU A 137 7.93 -2.71 18.69
C LEU A 137 9.06 -3.60 19.27
N ARG A 138 10.00 -3.04 20.03
CA ARG A 138 11.09 -3.84 20.61
C ARG A 138 10.54 -4.98 21.46
N GLY A 139 11.05 -6.20 21.25
CA GLY A 139 10.61 -7.43 21.89
C GLY A 139 9.26 -7.97 21.42
N ARG A 140 8.66 -7.40 20.36
CA ARG A 140 7.33 -7.82 19.84
C ARG A 140 7.41 -8.50 18.48
N GLY A 141 8.62 -8.73 17.99
CA GLY A 141 8.87 -9.43 16.73
C GLY A 141 8.80 -8.52 15.51
N ARG A 142 8.51 -9.13 14.35
CA ARG A 142 8.61 -8.48 13.05
C ARG A 142 7.55 -7.37 12.89
N PRO A 143 7.93 -6.19 12.35
CA PRO A 143 6.96 -5.14 12.03
C PRO A 143 5.97 -5.57 10.95
N CYS A 144 4.69 -5.30 11.19
CA CYS A 144 3.64 -5.43 10.18
C CYS A 144 3.78 -4.34 9.10
N ILE A 145 3.01 -4.47 8.01
CA ILE A 145 3.20 -3.62 6.82
C ILE A 145 2.94 -2.15 7.12
N MET A 146 2.05 -1.84 8.05
CA MET A 146 1.60 -0.47 8.35
C MET A 146 2.49 0.28 9.34
N TYR A 147 3.59 -0.29 9.85
CA TYR A 147 4.53 0.50 10.65
C TYR A 147 5.25 1.53 9.75
N PRO A 148 5.28 2.82 10.14
CA PRO A 148 5.99 3.83 9.38
C PRO A 148 7.50 3.75 9.60
N ARG A 149 8.25 4.44 8.73
CA ARG A 149 9.67 4.75 8.98
C ARG A 149 9.80 5.47 10.33
N GLY A 150 10.89 5.22 11.04
CA GLY A 150 11.11 5.79 12.39
C GLY A 150 10.63 4.91 13.55
N THR A 151 9.88 3.84 13.27
CA THR A 151 9.47 2.84 14.28
C THR A 151 10.71 2.23 14.98
N LEU A 152 10.67 2.12 16.30
CA LEU A 152 11.69 1.43 17.09
C LEU A 152 11.44 -0.08 17.04
N VAL A 153 12.47 -0.83 16.71
CA VAL A 153 12.42 -2.29 16.53
C VAL A 153 13.66 -2.94 17.12
N ASP A 154 13.61 -4.27 17.27
CA ASP A 154 14.78 -5.06 17.63
C ASP A 154 15.90 -4.91 16.58
N ALA A 155 17.15 -5.05 17.02
CA ALA A 155 18.35 -4.77 16.22
C ALA A 155 18.35 -5.43 14.84
N GLU A 156 17.86 -6.67 14.74
CA GLU A 156 17.79 -7.41 13.47
C GLU A 156 16.88 -6.80 12.40
N PHE A 157 16.02 -5.85 12.77
CA PHE A 157 15.11 -5.16 11.85
C PHE A 157 15.49 -3.68 11.62
N GLN A 158 16.60 -3.21 12.18
CA GLN A 158 17.07 -1.83 12.04
C GLN A 158 17.84 -1.62 10.72
N TYR A 159 17.98 -0.37 10.27
CA TYR A 159 18.90 -0.08 9.13
C TYR A 159 20.35 -0.46 9.45
N ASN A 160 20.75 -0.29 10.71
CA ASN A 160 22.04 -0.73 11.21
C ASN A 160 21.84 -1.45 12.56
N PRO A 161 21.93 -2.79 12.60
CA PRO A 161 21.79 -3.57 13.83
C PRO A 161 22.79 -3.22 14.95
N ALA A 162 23.89 -2.54 14.62
CA ALA A 162 24.90 -2.11 15.59
C ALA A 162 24.71 -0.67 16.08
N ALA A 163 23.73 0.07 15.55
CA ALA A 163 23.47 1.44 15.98
C ALA A 163 22.99 1.47 17.45
N ALA A 164 23.43 2.49 18.20
CA ALA A 164 22.89 2.77 19.52
C ALA A 164 21.61 3.63 19.44
N PHE A 165 20.82 3.65 20.51
CA PHE A 165 19.60 4.44 20.57
C PHE A 165 19.87 5.92 20.27
N GLY A 166 19.17 6.47 19.27
CA GLY A 166 19.33 7.85 18.80
C GLY A 166 20.35 8.05 17.68
N GLU A 167 21.11 7.01 17.32
CA GLU A 167 22.03 7.07 16.18
C GLU A 167 21.33 6.81 14.85
N LEU A 168 21.98 7.28 13.77
CA LEU A 168 21.50 7.02 12.42
C LEU A 168 21.42 5.50 12.17
N GLY A 169 20.24 5.09 11.75
CA GLY A 169 19.95 3.69 11.41
C GLY A 169 19.44 2.83 12.56
N TYR A 170 19.21 3.41 13.75
CA TYR A 170 18.60 2.70 14.89
C TYR A 170 17.11 2.36 14.70
N THR A 171 16.45 2.94 13.70
CA THR A 171 15.03 2.70 13.43
C THR A 171 14.84 1.61 12.39
N MET A 172 13.61 1.12 12.27
CA MET A 172 13.24 0.05 11.36
C MET A 172 13.64 0.32 9.91
N HIS A 173 14.33 -0.65 9.29
CA HIS A 173 14.50 -0.71 7.84
C HIS A 173 13.22 -1.28 7.18
N PRO A 174 12.57 -0.56 6.24
CA PRO A 174 11.28 -0.97 5.65
C PRO A 174 11.26 -2.36 5.03
N MET A 175 12.38 -2.83 4.48
CA MET A 175 12.50 -4.18 3.91
C MET A 175 12.09 -5.31 4.87
N HIS A 176 12.09 -5.08 6.19
CA HIS A 176 11.71 -6.08 7.18
C HIS A 176 10.20 -6.12 7.46
N ARG A 177 9.44 -5.13 6.99
CA ARG A 177 7.98 -5.15 7.11
C ARG A 177 7.39 -6.31 6.32
N ARG A 178 6.30 -6.89 6.84
CA ARG A 178 5.50 -7.91 6.15
C ARG A 178 4.03 -7.66 6.40
N VAL A 179 3.19 -8.02 5.43
CA VAL A 179 1.74 -8.09 5.68
C VAL A 179 1.50 -9.29 6.57
N LEU A 180 0.80 -9.08 7.68
CA LEU A 180 0.43 -10.12 8.63
C LEU A 180 -1.08 -10.37 8.60
N GLN A 181 -1.52 -11.47 9.18
CA GLN A 181 -2.95 -11.77 9.36
C GLN A 181 -3.69 -10.62 10.09
N SER A 182 -3.02 -9.92 11.02
CA SER A 182 -3.59 -8.75 11.70
C SER A 182 -3.89 -7.59 10.75
N ASP A 183 -3.08 -7.38 9.72
CA ASP A 183 -3.33 -6.33 8.71
C ASP A 183 -4.59 -6.67 7.90
N ILE A 184 -4.78 -7.95 7.56
CA ILE A 184 -5.97 -8.46 6.87
C ILE A 184 -7.23 -8.30 7.74
N GLU A 185 -7.13 -8.53 9.04
CA GLU A 185 -8.23 -8.33 9.98
C GLU A 185 -8.62 -6.85 10.12
N LEU A 186 -7.63 -5.94 10.06
CA LEU A 186 -7.84 -4.50 10.13
C LEU A 186 -8.63 -3.94 8.94
N LEU A 187 -8.63 -4.63 7.79
CA LEU A 187 -9.50 -4.30 6.66
C LEU A 187 -10.99 -4.41 7.00
N LYS A 188 -11.34 -5.13 8.08
CA LYS A 188 -12.72 -5.25 8.61
C LYS A 188 -13.73 -5.62 7.53
N ILE A 189 -13.34 -6.51 6.60
CA ILE A 189 -14.19 -6.92 5.46
C ILE A 189 -15.56 -7.44 5.93
N HIS A 190 -15.62 -8.08 7.10
CA HIS A 190 -16.86 -8.55 7.75
C HIS A 190 -17.87 -7.45 8.11
N ARG A 191 -17.49 -6.18 8.01
CA ARG A 191 -18.35 -5.02 8.25
C ARG A 191 -18.77 -4.32 6.96
N LEU A 192 -18.25 -4.73 5.81
CA LEU A 192 -18.60 -4.12 4.53
C LEU A 192 -19.94 -4.68 4.04
N GLU A 193 -20.72 -3.81 3.41
CA GLU A 193 -21.98 -4.20 2.77
C GLU A 193 -21.71 -4.69 1.36
N PHE A 194 -22.04 -5.96 1.09
CA PHE A 194 -21.89 -6.57 -0.23
C PHE A 194 -23.21 -6.50 -0.99
N ASN A 195 -23.16 -5.95 -2.20
CA ASN A 195 -24.25 -5.97 -3.16
C ASN A 195 -23.87 -6.91 -4.30
N ASN A 196 -24.70 -7.94 -4.55
CA ASN A 196 -24.41 -8.98 -5.54
C ASN A 196 -23.00 -9.57 -5.40
N ASN A 197 -22.60 -9.89 -4.17
CA ASN A 197 -21.28 -10.43 -3.80
C ASN A 197 -20.09 -9.49 -4.01
N VAL A 198 -20.31 -8.22 -4.35
CA VAL A 198 -19.24 -7.22 -4.55
C VAL A 198 -19.42 -6.04 -3.61
N THR A 199 -18.33 -5.48 -3.13
CA THR A 199 -18.31 -4.21 -2.38
C THR A 199 -17.06 -3.40 -2.75
N VAL A 200 -17.08 -2.11 -2.43
CA VAL A 200 -15.92 -1.22 -2.58
C VAL A 200 -15.14 -1.16 -1.28
N ILE A 201 -13.81 -1.16 -1.38
CA ILE A 201 -12.90 -0.94 -0.25
C ILE A 201 -11.99 0.26 -0.55
N GLY A 202 -11.92 1.21 0.39
CA GLY A 202 -11.35 2.54 0.16
C GLY A 202 -12.39 3.55 -0.32
N ASN A 203 -11.92 4.70 -0.81
CA ASN A 203 -12.73 5.82 -1.24
C ASN A 203 -12.04 6.62 -2.37
N PHE A 204 -12.83 7.37 -3.13
CA PHE A 204 -12.30 8.22 -4.19
C PHE A 204 -11.70 9.51 -3.62
N SER A 205 -10.47 9.81 -4.03
CA SER A 205 -9.85 11.14 -3.91
C SER A 205 -9.78 11.81 -5.27
N SER A 206 -9.40 11.05 -6.31
CA SER A 206 -9.36 11.52 -7.71
C SER A 206 -8.59 12.84 -7.88
N PHE A 207 -7.48 13.01 -7.16
CA PHE A 207 -6.67 14.23 -7.19
C PHE A 207 -5.52 14.12 -8.20
N TRP A 208 -5.32 15.18 -9.00
CA TRP A 208 -4.19 15.29 -9.91
C TRP A 208 -2.94 15.79 -9.18
N HIS A 209 -1.88 15.00 -9.22
CA HIS A 209 -0.54 15.43 -8.78
C HIS A 209 0.24 16.03 -9.94
N ALA A 210 0.61 17.31 -9.81
CA ALA A 210 1.61 17.96 -10.66
C ALA A 210 3.03 17.56 -10.22
N ASP A 211 4.05 17.88 -11.04
CA ASP A 211 5.43 17.76 -10.58
C ASP A 211 5.67 18.75 -9.44
N HIS A 212 6.19 18.25 -8.33
CA HIS A 212 6.56 19.07 -7.19
C HIS A 212 7.66 20.09 -7.49
N ARG A 213 8.42 19.96 -8.58
CA ARG A 213 9.37 20.98 -9.07
C ARG A 213 8.69 22.22 -9.64
N ASP A 214 7.41 22.11 -10.02
CA ASP A 214 6.62 23.20 -10.58
C ASP A 214 5.82 23.98 -9.50
N LEU A 215 6.01 23.62 -8.22
CA LEU A 215 5.39 24.24 -7.03
C LEU A 215 6.40 25.06 -6.23
#